data_AF-A0A8T3W8A0-F1
#
_entry.id   AF-A0A8T3W8A0-F1
#
_cell.length_a   1.000
_cell.length_b   1.000
_cell.length_c   1.000
_cell.angle_alpha   90.00
_cell.angle_beta   90.00
_cell.angle_gamma   90.00
#
_symmetry.space_group_name_H-M   'P 1'
#
loop_
_entity.id
_entity.type
_entity.pdbx_description
1 polymer ?
#
loop_
_entity_poly.entity_id
_entity_poly.type
_entity_poly.pdbx_seq_one_letter_code
_entity_poly.pdbx_strand_id
1 'polypeptide(L)'
;NIILRELKEEINANGKIIKTSYPYIVNDEEARWIIVPFIIKILGNRLKINKNEHSEVKWVSAKELEKFKDLRKDARELKVRRIL
;
A
#
# COMPACT_ATOMS: atom_id res chain seq x y z
N ASN A 1 12.83 5.00 8.83
CA ASN A 1 11.41 4.58 8.93
C ASN A 1 11.19 3.46 7.90
N ILE A 2 10.76 2.28 8.33
CA ILE A 2 10.70 1.07 7.49
C ILE A 2 9.89 1.32 6.22
N ILE A 3 8.72 1.95 6.30
CA ILE A 3 7.87 2.16 5.12
C ILE A 3 8.50 3.08 4.06
N LEU A 4 9.32 4.07 4.47
CA LEU A 4 10.03 4.93 3.53
C LEU A 4 11.23 4.23 2.88
N ARG A 5 11.82 3.23 3.57
CA ARG A 5 12.85 2.37 3.00
C ARG A 5 12.24 1.44 1.95
N GLU A 6 11.15 0.75 2.27
CA GLU A 6 10.41 -0.12 1.34
C GLU A 6 9.97 0.66 0.09
N LEU A 7 9.42 1.86 0.26
CA LEU A 7 9.05 2.75 -0.86
C LEU A 7 10.23 3.02 -1.83
N LYS A 8 11.44 3.14 -1.28
CA LYS A 8 12.65 3.38 -2.07
C LYS A 8 13.16 2.10 -2.73
N GLU A 9 13.05 0.95 -2.08
CA GLU A 9 13.51 -0.34 -2.60
C GLU A 9 12.56 -0.88 -3.68
N GLU A 10 11.26 -0.92 -3.40
CA GLU A 10 10.27 -1.57 -4.28
C GLU A 10 9.93 -0.74 -5.52
N ILE A 11 9.84 0.59 -5.39
CA ILE A 11 9.37 1.47 -6.48
C ILE A 11 10.27 2.68 -6.77
N ASN A 12 11.47 2.73 -6.17
CA ASN A 12 12.47 3.80 -6.32
C ASN A 12 11.93 5.21 -6.07
N ALA A 13 10.96 5.35 -5.17
CA ALA A 13 10.32 6.63 -4.88
C ALA A 13 10.75 7.21 -3.54
N ASN A 14 10.85 8.54 -3.49
CA ASN A 14 10.95 9.27 -2.23
C ASN A 14 9.56 9.75 -1.83
N GLY A 15 9.27 9.81 -0.54
CA GLY A 15 7.95 10.22 -0.07
C GLY A 15 7.96 10.79 1.34
N LYS A 16 6.86 11.44 1.70
CA LYS A 16 6.57 11.92 3.05
C LYS A 16 5.29 11.28 3.56
N ILE A 17 5.34 10.70 4.76
CA ILE A 17 4.14 10.21 5.46
C ILE A 17 3.24 11.40 5.80
N ILE A 18 2.00 11.33 5.36
CA ILE A 18 0.96 12.34 5.62
C ILE A 18 0.02 11.87 6.73
N LYS A 19 -0.27 10.57 6.78
CA LYS A 19 -1.21 10.00 7.74
C LYS A 19 -0.86 8.55 8.04
N THR A 20 -1.16 8.12 9.26
CA THR A 20 -1.12 6.72 9.70
C THR A 20 -2.52 6.31 10.17
N SER A 21 -2.85 5.02 10.11
CA SER A 21 -4.09 4.48 10.67
C SER A 21 -3.80 3.43 11.73
N TYR A 22 -4.82 3.18 12.56
CA TYR A 22 -4.90 1.96 13.34
C TYR A 22 -4.74 0.71 12.46
N PRO A 23 -4.07 -0.32 12.97
CA PRO A 23 -3.84 -1.55 12.25
C PRO A 23 -5.13 -2.34 11.96
N TYR A 24 -5.03 -3.32 11.08
CA TYR A 24 -6.00 -4.40 10.92
C TYR A 24 -5.30 -5.74 10.83
N ILE A 25 -6.09 -6.80 10.97
CA ILE A 25 -5.59 -8.17 10.96
C ILE A 25 -6.07 -8.88 9.71
N VAL A 26 -5.14 -9.54 9.04
CA VAL A 26 -5.42 -10.52 8.01
C VAL A 26 -4.90 -11.86 8.51
N ASN A 27 -5.73 -12.90 8.46
CA ASN A 27 -5.30 -14.26 8.78
C ASN A 27 -5.34 -15.07 7.48
N ASP A 28 -4.32 -15.89 7.28
CA ASP A 28 -4.30 -16.94 6.28
C ASP A 28 -3.89 -18.27 6.95
N GLU A 29 -3.60 -19.28 6.14
CA GLU A 29 -3.22 -20.62 6.62
C GLU A 29 -1.82 -20.63 7.26
N GLU A 30 -0.97 -19.64 6.97
CA GLU A 30 0.42 -19.60 7.42
C GLU A 30 0.59 -18.76 8.69
N ALA A 31 -0.13 -17.64 8.78
CA ALA A 31 0.12 -16.65 9.80
C ALA A 31 -1.07 -15.70 10.09
N ARG A 32 -0.88 -14.98 11.19
CA ARG A 32 -1.65 -13.79 11.54
C ARG A 32 -0.84 -12.55 11.19
N TRP A 33 -1.31 -11.80 10.20
CA TRP A 33 -0.68 -10.57 9.73
C TRP A 33 -1.30 -9.35 10.39
N ILE A 34 -0.46 -8.46 10.90
CA ILE A 34 -0.87 -7.16 11.44
C ILE A 34 -0.45 -6.10 10.41
N ILE A 35 -1.43 -5.50 9.74
CA ILE A 35 -1.21 -4.50 8.69
C ILE A 35 -1.37 -3.10 9.27
N VAL A 36 -0.36 -2.25 9.10
CA VAL A 36 -0.37 -0.84 9.54
C VAL A 36 -0.38 0.07 8.30
N PRO A 37 -1.51 0.72 7.95
CA PRO A 37 -1.58 1.53 6.74
C PRO A 37 -1.03 2.94 6.89
N PHE A 38 -0.42 3.45 5.81
CA PHE A 38 0.14 4.80 5.71
C PHE A 38 -0.35 5.50 4.44
N ILE A 39 -0.66 6.79 4.53
CA ILE A 39 -0.78 7.67 3.36
C ILE A 39 0.57 8.36 3.15
N ILE A 40 1.16 8.17 1.98
CA ILE A 40 2.44 8.76 1.61
C ILE A 40 2.24 9.68 0.42
N LYS A 41 2.71 10.93 0.55
CA LYS A 41 2.86 11.84 -0.57
C LYS A 41 4.18 11.53 -1.28
N ILE A 42 4.09 11.02 -2.51
CA ILE A 42 5.26 10.79 -3.36
C ILE A 42 5.85 12.14 -3.81
N LEU A 43 7.18 12.23 -3.79
CA LEU A 43 7.94 13.36 -4.27
C LEU A 43 8.50 13.03 -5.66
N GLY A 44 7.95 13.67 -6.70
CA GLY A 44 8.30 13.41 -8.10
C GLY A 44 7.28 12.52 -8.83
N ASN A 45 7.55 12.23 -10.10
CA ASN A 45 6.59 11.61 -11.03
C ASN A 45 7.06 10.30 -11.67
N ARG A 46 8.29 9.83 -11.39
CA ARG A 46 8.82 8.58 -11.96
C ARG A 46 8.87 7.49 -10.90
N LEU A 47 7.99 6.50 -11.06
CA LEU A 47 8.09 5.22 -10.35
C LEU A 47 8.91 4.24 -11.19
N LYS A 48 9.78 3.47 -10.54
CA LYS A 48 10.49 2.36 -11.18
C LYS A 48 10.44 1.16 -10.25
N ILE A 49 9.70 0.12 -10.65
CA ILE A 49 9.58 -1.09 -9.84
C ILE A 49 10.87 -1.91 -9.79
N ASN A 50 11.10 -2.57 -8.66
CA ASN A 50 12.04 -3.65 -8.52
C ASN A 50 11.46 -4.91 -9.20
N LYS A 51 12.03 -5.27 -10.35
CA LYS A 51 11.56 -6.42 -11.15
C LYS A 51 11.79 -7.79 -10.51
N ASN A 52 12.59 -7.86 -9.44
CA ASN A 52 12.80 -9.09 -8.69
C ASN A 52 11.64 -9.40 -7.73
N GLU A 53 10.84 -8.41 -7.38
CA GLU A 53 9.72 -8.52 -6.43
C GLU A 53 8.36 -8.28 -7.11
N HIS A 54 8.33 -7.38 -8.10
CA HIS A 54 7.10 -6.92 -8.74
C HIS A 54 7.17 -7.06 -10.26
N SER A 55 6.09 -7.55 -10.87
CA SER A 55 6.00 -7.70 -12.33
C SER A 55 5.48 -6.45 -13.04
N GLU A 56 4.60 -5.68 -12.40
CA GLU A 56 3.92 -4.53 -12.99
C GLU A 56 3.58 -3.42 -11.97
N VAL A 57 3.27 -2.22 -12.47
CA VAL A 57 2.78 -1.09 -11.66
C VAL A 57 1.65 -0.36 -12.37
N LYS A 58 0.62 -0.01 -11.61
CA LYS A 58 -0.54 0.73 -12.11
C LYS A 58 -1.00 1.75 -11.08
N TRP A 59 -1.21 2.99 -11.52
CA TRP A 59 -1.95 3.98 -10.74
C TRP A 59 -3.44 3.65 -10.80
N VAL A 60 -4.07 3.53 -9.65
CA VAL A 60 -5.50 3.24 -9.51
C VAL A 60 -6.14 4.25 -8.56
N SER A 61 -7.37 4.66 -8.87
CA SER A 61 -8.16 5.48 -7.95
C SER A 61 -8.74 4.63 -6.82
N ALA A 62 -9.10 5.28 -5.70
CA ALA A 62 -9.73 4.62 -4.57
C ALA A 62 -11.02 3.84 -4.93
N LYS A 63 -11.77 4.33 -5.93
CA LYS A 63 -12.99 3.68 -6.43
C LYS A 63 -12.70 2.44 -7.28
N GLU A 64 -11.53 2.37 -7.91
CA GLU A 64 -11.14 1.24 -8.76
C GLU A 64 -10.56 0.09 -7.95
N LEU A 65 -10.00 0.34 -6.77
CA LEU A 65 -9.42 -0.70 -5.90
C LEU A 65 -10.38 -1.87 -5.64
N GLU A 66 -11.68 -1.61 -5.47
CA GLU A 66 -12.67 -2.67 -5.21
C GLU A 66 -12.94 -3.60 -6.41
N LYS A 67 -12.54 -3.17 -7.61
CA LYS A 67 -12.63 -3.97 -8.83
C LYS A 67 -11.57 -5.08 -8.86
N PHE A 68 -10.47 -4.92 -8.12
CA PHE A 68 -9.44 -5.95 -7.97
C PHE A 68 -9.89 -6.92 -6.88
N LYS A 69 -10.19 -8.17 -7.27
CA LYS A 69 -10.76 -9.18 -6.38
C LYS A 69 -9.91 -9.38 -5.12
N ASP A 70 -8.59 -9.44 -5.30
CA ASP A 70 -7.65 -9.76 -4.21
C ASP A 70 -7.43 -8.57 -3.26
N LEU A 71 -7.63 -7.33 -3.73
CA LEU A 71 -7.53 -6.12 -2.92
C LEU A 71 -8.85 -5.68 -2.28
N ARG A 72 -9.95 -6.38 -2.56
CA ARG A 72 -11.29 -5.96 -2.13
C ARG A 72 -11.42 -5.90 -0.61
N LYS A 73 -10.78 -6.83 0.11
CA LYS A 73 -10.79 -6.84 1.58
C LYS A 73 -10.05 -5.63 2.14
N ASP A 74 -8.83 -5.39 1.66
CA ASP A 74 -8.02 -4.24 2.08
C ASP A 74 -8.72 -2.92 1.76
N ALA A 75 -9.30 -2.79 0.57
CA ALA A 75 -10.06 -1.59 0.18
C ALA A 75 -11.19 -1.27 1.17
N ARG A 76 -11.90 -2.28 1.69
CA ARG A 76 -12.94 -2.10 2.72
C ARG A 76 -12.35 -1.69 4.06
N GLU A 77 -11.29 -2.36 4.51
CA GLU A 77 -10.61 -2.05 5.79
C GLU A 77 -10.04 -0.62 5.80
N LEU A 78 -9.49 -0.17 4.67
CA LEU A 78 -8.93 1.17 4.50
C LEU A 78 -10.00 2.28 4.51
N LYS A 79 -11.19 2.01 3.95
CA LYS A 79 -12.37 2.90 4.03
C LYS A 79 -12.88 3.04 5.46
N VAL A 80 -13.02 1.93 6.19
CA VAL A 80 -13.41 1.94 7.62
C VAL A 80 -12.45 2.80 8.44
N ARG A 81 -11.17 2.76 8.08
CA ARG A 81 -10.08 3.52 8.72
C ARG A 81 -9.95 4.98 8.25
N ARG A 82 -10.79 5.43 7.32
CA ARG A 82 -10.79 6.79 6.76
C ARG A 82 -9.42 7.15 6.16
N ILE A 83 -8.76 6.19 5.52
CA ILE A 83 -7.52 6.41 4.75
C ILE A 83 -7.80 6.44 3.24
N LEU A 84 -8.80 5.69 2.79
CA LEU A 84 -9.43 5.83 1.47
C LEU A 84 -10.83 6.46 1.64
#